data_AF-A0A961W444-F1
#
_entry.id   AF-A0A961W444-F1
#
_cell.length_a   1.000
_cell.length_b   1.000
_cell.length_c   1.000
_cell.angle_alpha   90.00
_cell.angle_beta   90.00
_cell.angle_gamma   90.00
#
_symmetry.space_group_name_H-M   'P 1'
#
loop_
_entity.id
_entity.type
_entity.pdbx_description
1 polymer ?
#
loop_
_entity_poly.entity_id
_entity_poly.type
_entity_poly.pdbx_seq_one_letter_code
_entity_poly.pdbx_strand_id
1 'polypeptide(L)' 'WRTRPGGFDVNDANRWNARGRYTKVYRDSDGDAAIEMDIYLGDGGITTQTFLRYLALWNNDVEQLAAFVETGRF' A
#
# COMPACT_ATOMS: atom_id res chain seq x y z
N TRP A 1 13.39 7.13 -11.16
CA TRP A 1 13.06 6.68 -9.80
C TRP A 1 14.35 6.22 -9.12
N ARG A 2 14.78 6.88 -8.04
CA ARG A 2 16.01 6.54 -7.31
C ARG A 2 15.61 5.88 -5.99
N THR A 3 15.71 4.57 -5.90
CA THR A 3 15.52 3.83 -4.66
C THR A 3 16.73 4.04 -3.73
N ARG A 4 16.47 4.04 -2.42
CA ARG A 4 17.48 4.16 -1.36
C ARG A 4 18.49 3.00 -1.44
N PRO A 5 19.75 3.18 -0.97
CA PRO A 5 20.72 2.09 -0.90
C PRO A 5 20.17 0.96 0.00
N GLY A 6 19.86 -0.19 -0.59
CA GLY A 6 19.22 -1.33 0.09
C GLY A 6 17.85 -1.74 -0.47
N GLY A 7 17.17 -0.84 -1.21
CA GLY A 7 15.87 -1.14 -1.81
C GLY A 7 14.75 -1.38 -0.79
N PHE A 8 13.58 -1.78 -1.29
CA PHE A 8 12.45 -2.24 -0.48
C PHE A 8 12.62 -3.74 -0.18
N ASP A 9 12.60 -4.12 1.09
CA ASP A 9 12.82 -5.50 1.53
C ASP A 9 11.65 -6.07 2.36
N VAL A 10 11.78 -7.33 2.79
CA VAL A 10 10.73 -8.01 3.58
C VAL A 10 10.52 -7.37 4.96
N ASN A 11 11.56 -6.76 5.55
CA ASN A 11 11.43 -6.09 6.84
C ASN A 11 10.64 -4.79 6.71
N ASP A 12 10.88 -4.06 5.63
CA ASP A 12 10.12 -2.88 5.23
C ASP A 12 8.63 -3.23 5.00
N ALA A 13 8.36 -4.32 4.27
CA ALA A 13 6.99 -4.83 4.10
C ALA A 13 6.32 -5.19 5.43
N ASN A 14 7.03 -5.90 6.32
CA ASN A 14 6.52 -6.26 7.65
C ASN A 14 6.20 -5.02 8.50
N ARG A 15 7.04 -3.98 8.45
CA ARG A 15 6.82 -2.72 9.18
C ARG A 15 5.58 -1.98 8.67
N TRP A 16 5.37 -1.96 7.36
CA TRP A 16 4.16 -1.38 6.77
C TRP A 16 2.92 -2.16 7.18
N ASN A 17 2.92 -3.47 6.94
CA ASN A 17 1.76 -4.34 7.16
C ASN A 17 1.36 -4.45 8.65
N ALA A 18 2.30 -4.22 9.57
CA ALA A 18 1.99 -4.14 11.00
C ALA A 18 1.12 -2.92 11.37
N ARG A 19 1.04 -1.90 10.52
CA ARG A 19 0.29 -0.65 10.74
C ARG A 19 -0.93 -0.52 9.81
N GLY A 20 -0.82 -1.05 8.59
CA GLY A 20 -1.89 -1.01 7.58
C GLY A 20 -3.04 -1.96 7.92
N ARG A 21 -4.26 -1.43 8.06
CA ARG A 21 -5.47 -2.25 8.23
C ARG A 21 -6.09 -2.67 6.90
N TYR A 22 -6.00 -1.81 5.89
CA TYR A 22 -6.75 -1.96 4.63
C TYR A 22 -5.86 -2.28 3.44
N THR A 23 -4.56 -2.00 3.54
CA THR A 23 -3.57 -2.26 2.49
C THR A 23 -2.53 -3.26 2.95
N LYS A 24 -2.04 -4.06 2.00
CA LYS A 24 -0.89 -4.94 2.15
C LYS A 24 0.19 -4.49 1.18
N VAL A 25 1.43 -4.58 1.62
CA VAL A 25 2.60 -4.29 0.78
C VAL A 25 3.50 -5.51 0.74
N TYR A 26 4.06 -5.78 -0.43
CA TYR A 26 4.99 -6.87 -0.69
C TYR A 26 6.03 -6.45 -1.72
N ARG A 27 7.05 -7.29 -1.87
CA ARG A 27 8.04 -7.14 -2.94
C ARG A 27 7.60 -7.99 -4.12
N ASP A 28 7.47 -7.39 -5.30
CA ASP A 28 7.07 -8.11 -6.49
C ASP A 28 8.23 -8.93 -7.10
N SER A 29 7.97 -9.58 -8.24
CA SER A 29 8.96 -10.40 -8.94
C SER A 29 10.15 -9.62 -9.50
N ASP A 30 9.97 -8.34 -9.80
CA ASP A 30 11.02 -7.45 -10.32
C ASP A 30 11.82 -6.81 -9.18
N GLY A 31 11.35 -6.98 -7.95
CA GLY A 31 11.99 -6.55 -6.73
C GLY A 31 11.53 -5.18 -6.25
N ASP A 32 10.46 -4.64 -6.84
CA ASP A 32 9.87 -3.35 -6.52
C ASP A 32 8.81 -3.48 -5.41
N ALA A 33 8.50 -2.35 -4.77
CA ALA A 33 7.46 -2.29 -3.75
C ALA A 33 6.08 -2.27 -4.44
N ALA A 34 5.23 -3.23 -4.11
CA ALA A 34 3.86 -3.34 -4.58
C ALA A 34 2.88 -3.18 -3.41
N ILE A 35 1.73 -2.54 -3.67
CA ILE A 35 0.65 -2.33 -2.70
C ILE A 35 -0.65 -2.89 -3.24
N GLU A 36 -1.45 -3.48 -2.37
CA GLU A 36 -2.71 -4.12 -2.67
C GLU A 36 -3.77 -3.75 -1.63
N MET A 37 -5.01 -3.56 -2.08
CA MET A 37 -6.16 -3.32 -1.22
C MET A 37 -7.31 -4.23 -1.64
N ASP A 38 -7.76 -5.05 -0.70
CA ASP A 38 -8.92 -5.92 -0.89
C ASP A 38 -10.21 -5.10 -0.66
N ILE A 39 -11.10 -5.04 -1.67
CA ILE A 39 -12.42 -4.42 -1.55
C ILE A 39 -13.49 -5.51 -1.48
N TYR A 40 -14.14 -5.64 -0.31
CA TYR A 40 -15.26 -6.56 -0.15
C TYR A 40 -16.54 -5.95 -0.72
N LEU A 41 -17.11 -6.61 -1.73
CA LEU A 41 -18.33 -6.17 -2.41
C LEU A 41 -19.62 -6.81 -1.85
N GLY A 42 -19.51 -7.87 -1.03
CA GLY A 42 -20.67 -8.65 -0.61
C GLY A 42 -21.54 -9.14 -1.78
N ASP A 43 -22.82 -9.40 -1.52
CA ASP A 43 -23.76 -9.93 -2.53
C ASP A 43 -24.40 -8.82 -3.40
N GLY A 44 -24.30 -7.55 -2.98
CA GLY A 44 -25.00 -6.42 -3.59
C GLY A 44 -24.08 -5.31 -4.11
N GLY A 45 -22.76 -5.49 -4.04
CA GLY A 45 -21.80 -4.43 -4.33
C GLY A 45 -21.63 -3.44 -3.17
N ILE A 46 -20.91 -2.35 -3.44
CA ILE A 46 -20.73 -1.23 -2.52
C ILE A 46 -21.43 0.03 -3.02
N THR A 47 -21.83 0.88 -2.08
CA THR A 47 -22.34 2.20 -2.43
C THR A 47 -21.24 3.06 -3.04
N THR A 48 -21.62 4.07 -3.84
CA THR A 48 -20.68 5.08 -4.35
C THR A 48 -19.92 5.78 -3.22
N GLN A 49 -20.58 6.07 -2.09
CA GLN A 49 -19.92 6.70 -0.94
C GLN A 49 -18.84 5.80 -0.33
N THR A 50 -19.13 4.50 -0.19
CA THR A 50 -18.15 3.52 0.28
C THR A 50 -16.98 3.40 -0.70
N PHE A 51 -17.25 3.37 -2.00
CA PHE A 51 -16.20 3.34 -3.03
C PHE A 51 -15.30 4.58 -2.95
N LEU A 52 -15.88 5.78 -2.86
CA LEU A 52 -15.11 7.02 -2.73
C LEU A 52 -14.24 7.03 -1.47
N ARG A 53 -14.72 6.43 -0.37
CA ARG A 53 -13.92 6.26 0.85
C ARG A 53 -12.73 5.32 0.65
N TYR A 54 -12.92 4.18 -0.01
CA TYR A 54 -11.82 3.28 -0.35
C TYR A 54 -10.82 3.94 -1.29
N LEU A 55 -11.28 4.70 -2.29
CA LEU A 55 -10.41 5.42 -3.20
C LEU A 55 -9.58 6.49 -2.48
N ALA A 56 -10.17 7.22 -1.53
CA ALA A 56 -9.43 8.18 -0.72
C ALA A 56 -8.36 7.51 0.16
N LEU A 57 -8.68 6.36 0.78
CA LEU A 57 -7.70 5.58 1.54
C LEU A 57 -6.58 5.07 0.64
N TRP A 58 -6.92 4.55 -0.54
CA TRP A 58 -5.95 4.09 -1.52
C TRP A 58 -4.96 5.18 -1.93
N ASN A 59 -5.45 6.36 -2.32
CA ASN A 59 -4.58 7.46 -2.72
C ASN A 59 -3.61 7.85 -1.59
N ASN A 60 -4.12 7.94 -0.37
CA ASN A 60 -3.31 8.26 0.81
C ASN A 60 -2.26 7.17 1.11
N ASP A 61 -2.60 5.89 0.97
CA ASP A 61 -1.66 4.79 1.23
C ASP A 61 -0.61 4.65 0.13
N VAL A 62 -0.96 4.91 -1.12
CA VAL A 62 -0.01 4.96 -2.25
C VAL A 62 0.99 6.10 -2.07
N GLU A 63 0.53 7.30 -1.71
CA GLU A 63 1.41 8.44 -1.45
C GLU A 63 2.36 8.18 -0.28
N GLN A 64 1.85 7.62 0.81
CA GLN A 64 2.69 7.24 1.95
C GLN A 64 3.68 6.13 1.61
N LEU A 65 3.30 5.12 0.80
CA LEU A 65 4.23 4.08 0.40
C LEU A 65 5.33 4.65 -0.50
N ALA A 66 4.99 5.55 -1.43
CA ALA A 66 5.99 6.21 -2.26
C ALA A 66 6.99 6.99 -1.41
N ALA A 67 6.51 7.82 -0.47
CA ALA A 67 7.35 8.55 0.47
C ALA A 67 8.20 7.62 1.34
N PHE A 68 7.61 6.51 1.79
CA PHE A 68 8.34 5.47 2.51
C PHE A 68 9.46 4.94 1.62
N VAL A 69 9.17 4.38 0.45
CA VAL A 69 10.14 3.82 -0.52
C VAL A 69 11.29 4.77 -0.86
N GLU A 70 11.06 6.07 -0.83
CA GLU A 70 12.12 7.07 -1.04
C GLU A 70 12.96 7.35 0.21
N THR A 71 12.34 7.42 1.40
CA THR A 71 12.99 8.00 2.60
C THR A 71 13.32 6.99 3.70
N GLY A 72 12.66 5.84 3.71
CA GLY A 72 12.74 4.83 4.79
C GLY A 72 11.99 5.24 6.04
N ARG A 73 11.13 6.26 5.95
CA ARG A 73 10.40 6.85 7.07
C ARG A 73 8.90 6.91 6.75
N PHE A 74 8.11 6.91 7.81
CA PHE A 74 6.68 7.23 7.76
C PHE A 74 6.50 8.73 7.95
#